data_AF-A0AA85FFV2-F1
#
_entry.id   AF-A0AA85FFV2-F1
#
_cell.length_a   1.000
_cell.length_b   1.000
_cell.length_c   1.000
_cell.angle_alpha   90.00
_cell.angle_beta   90.00
_cell.angle_gamma   90.00
#
_symmetry.space_group_name_H-M   'P 1'
#
loop_
_entity.id
_entity.type
_entity.pdbx_description
1 polymer ?
#
loop_
_entity_poly.entity_id
_entity_poly.type
_entity_poly.pdbx_seq_one_letter_code
_entity_poly.pdbx_strand_id
1 'polypeptide(L)'
;MSKNDFGELYEATSKHIKRLIILADSKKYATAEFGESLKSFLNSYSPEDAPTNITEYRTKVAVDILSKLSVFNNLISIYRELGRMAIPLSYSTFNPLPCEKWVLKLMEFQQSLTNYMIVSISFTQKLIKSDIYLTEVRRILHVISTMRMSEAILPLTTLIICALNTALAYEYNSFTKILRDYGLRNILTRYTCHDPKIKLAINIFLTFTYTDISQLHLKEQYVELFVQQFHYTVIGRRKNHCFDASILIKVLRLLALNSENRIELVNRDIVHHLILLPDSQSYGTNELSTTIHILSSNVPVIDATQEILSLAEAYRSNIAELEEKVRTYFEGVSIDEFLLPTEPDIGDDQSEDTPSVVVEEGNTYHLDGHIMISYSHNDYKIALKIKESLENEEIKLWIDIEHMVQHINILDAMANAVENAAIVLILFSKSYQDSDNARSEAERTRQLNKPAIFLRVEPKFVASGWLGFIMGATRYIDFSGKYPFEEKFEELCTTIHNISRGSIIVKPKKPKKNTRICMRFNVKKWRFKKYWVQLKNLL
;
A
#
# COMPACT_ATOMS: atom_id res chain seq x y z
N MET A 1 -32.84 -11.89 9.71
CA MET A 1 -31.59 -12.65 9.58
C MET A 1 -30.89 -12.64 10.91
N SER A 2 -30.59 -13.83 11.42
CA SER A 2 -29.96 -13.99 12.74
C SER A 2 -28.50 -13.53 12.67
N LYS A 3 -27.83 -13.30 13.80
CA LYS A 3 -26.38 -13.03 13.85
C LYS A 3 -25.54 -14.07 13.07
N ASN A 4 -26.08 -15.27 12.83
CA ASN A 4 -25.41 -16.39 12.16
C ASN A 4 -25.26 -16.18 10.65
N ASP A 5 -26.28 -15.68 9.95
CA ASP A 5 -26.26 -15.52 8.49
C ASP A 5 -25.20 -14.49 8.03
N PHE A 6 -24.96 -13.47 8.86
CA PHE A 6 -23.90 -12.47 8.63
C PHE A 6 -22.49 -13.07 8.81
N GLY A 7 -22.32 -13.97 9.79
CA GLY A 7 -21.05 -14.65 10.06
C GLY A 7 -20.67 -15.61 8.93
N GLU A 8 -21.63 -16.41 8.45
CA GLU A 8 -21.42 -17.35 7.35
C GLU A 8 -20.99 -16.64 6.05
N LEU A 9 -21.67 -15.55 5.69
CA LEU A 9 -21.33 -14.76 4.51
C LEU A 9 -19.93 -14.12 4.61
N TYR A 10 -19.59 -13.64 5.80
CA TYR A 10 -18.27 -13.07 6.09
C TYR A 10 -17.17 -14.13 6.01
N GLU A 11 -17.40 -15.32 6.58
CA GLU A 11 -16.47 -16.45 6.51
C GLU A 11 -16.28 -16.94 5.07
N ALA A 12 -17.37 -17.09 4.31
CA ALA A 12 -17.32 -17.45 2.90
C ALA A 12 -16.47 -16.44 2.09
N THR A 13 -16.69 -15.15 2.32
CA THR A 13 -15.92 -14.09 1.64
C THR A 13 -14.44 -14.11 2.02
N SER A 14 -14.13 -14.32 3.30
CA SER A 14 -12.76 -14.53 3.77
C SER A 14 -12.11 -15.72 3.07
N LYS A 15 -12.82 -16.85 2.95
CA LYS A 15 -12.33 -18.05 2.25
C LYS A 15 -12.08 -17.79 0.76
N HIS A 16 -12.98 -17.07 0.08
CA HIS A 16 -12.80 -16.73 -1.33
C HIS A 16 -11.59 -15.82 -1.56
N ILE A 17 -11.40 -14.79 -0.73
CA ILE A 17 -10.23 -13.89 -0.81
C ILE A 17 -8.93 -14.64 -0.52
N LYS A 18 -8.92 -15.51 0.51
CA LYS A 18 -7.75 -16.37 0.82
C LYS A 18 -7.42 -17.29 -0.36
N ARG A 19 -8.41 -17.94 -0.95
CA ARG A 19 -8.21 -18.81 -2.13
C ARG A 19 -7.65 -18.04 -3.31
N LEU A 20 -8.16 -16.83 -3.58
CA LEU A 20 -7.65 -15.94 -4.62
C LEU A 20 -6.15 -15.64 -4.41
N ILE A 21 -5.75 -15.32 -3.18
CA ILE A 21 -4.36 -15.05 -2.81
C ILE A 21 -3.48 -16.29 -3.00
N ILE A 22 -3.87 -17.45 -2.47
CA ILE A 22 -3.10 -18.70 -2.59
C ILE A 22 -2.85 -19.06 -4.07
N LEU A 23 -3.87 -18.90 -4.92
CA LEU A 23 -3.76 -19.14 -6.35
C LEU A 23 -2.82 -18.14 -7.03
N ALA A 24 -2.87 -16.86 -6.62
CA ALA A 24 -1.98 -15.82 -7.13
C ALA A 24 -0.51 -16.07 -6.74
N ASP A 25 -0.25 -16.40 -5.47
CA ASP A 25 1.09 -16.71 -4.95
C ASP A 25 1.69 -17.94 -5.67
N SER A 26 0.83 -18.91 -6.01
CA SER A 26 1.19 -20.06 -6.84
C SER A 26 1.34 -19.75 -8.35
N LYS A 27 1.23 -18.47 -8.76
CA LYS A 27 1.23 -18.00 -10.15
C LYS A 27 0.17 -18.67 -11.05
N LYS A 28 -0.92 -19.18 -10.46
CA LYS A 28 -2.01 -19.89 -11.16
C LYS A 28 -3.04 -18.96 -11.80
N TYR A 29 -2.64 -17.75 -12.24
CA TYR A 29 -3.54 -16.76 -12.83
C TYR A 29 -4.32 -17.28 -14.04
N ALA A 30 -3.77 -18.24 -14.79
CA ALA A 30 -4.38 -18.78 -16.01
C ALA A 30 -5.48 -19.83 -15.76
N THR A 31 -5.61 -20.35 -14.54
CA THR A 31 -6.54 -21.45 -14.24
C THR A 31 -8.00 -20.97 -14.21
N ALA A 32 -8.94 -21.89 -14.44
CA ALA A 32 -10.37 -21.65 -14.25
C ALA A 32 -10.68 -21.30 -12.78
N GLU A 33 -10.03 -21.99 -11.84
CA GLU A 33 -10.18 -21.75 -10.40
C GLU A 33 -9.85 -20.32 -9.97
N PHE A 34 -8.85 -19.69 -10.60
CA PHE A 34 -8.53 -18.28 -10.34
C PHE A 34 -9.66 -17.37 -10.83
N GLY A 35 -10.21 -17.63 -12.01
CA GLY A 35 -11.37 -16.90 -12.54
C GLY A 35 -12.62 -17.07 -11.66
N GLU A 36 -12.89 -18.27 -11.18
CA GLU A 36 -13.99 -18.54 -10.24
C GLU A 36 -13.80 -17.79 -8.93
N SER A 37 -12.59 -17.85 -8.34
CA SER A 37 -12.30 -17.16 -7.07
C SER A 37 -12.41 -15.64 -7.22
N LEU A 38 -12.00 -15.10 -8.37
CA LEU A 38 -12.13 -13.69 -8.70
C LEU A 38 -13.60 -13.26 -8.84
N LYS A 39 -14.41 -14.07 -9.52
CA LYS A 39 -15.85 -13.84 -9.65
C LYS A 39 -16.56 -13.95 -8.29
N SER A 40 -16.17 -14.89 -7.43
CA SER A 40 -16.64 -14.97 -6.05
C SER A 40 -16.29 -13.71 -5.26
N PHE A 41 -15.08 -13.16 -5.43
CA PHE A 41 -14.69 -11.89 -4.80
C PHE A 41 -15.49 -10.69 -5.34
N LEU A 42 -15.83 -10.67 -6.62
CA LEU A 42 -16.71 -9.64 -7.19
C LEU A 42 -18.13 -9.74 -6.61
N ASN A 43 -18.67 -10.96 -6.55
CA ASN A 43 -20.02 -11.23 -6.06
C ASN A 43 -20.14 -11.04 -4.54
N SER A 44 -19.05 -11.15 -3.78
CA SER A 44 -19.08 -10.95 -2.32
C SER A 44 -19.53 -9.56 -1.91
N TYR A 45 -19.49 -8.57 -2.81
CA TYR A 45 -20.02 -7.25 -2.54
C TYR A 45 -21.56 -7.20 -2.59
N SER A 46 -22.20 -7.95 -3.48
CA SER A 46 -23.66 -7.99 -3.62
C SER A 46 -24.13 -9.44 -3.72
N PRO A 47 -24.14 -10.18 -2.59
CA PRO A 47 -24.61 -11.56 -2.56
C PRO A 47 -26.10 -11.64 -2.92
N GLU A 48 -26.51 -12.77 -3.49
CA GLU A 48 -27.90 -13.02 -3.91
C GLU A 48 -28.87 -12.95 -2.72
N ASP A 49 -28.45 -13.44 -1.56
CA ASP A 49 -29.17 -13.34 -0.28
C ASP A 49 -28.67 -12.17 0.57
N ALA A 50 -28.80 -10.95 0.03
CA ALA A 50 -28.32 -9.72 0.66
C ALA A 50 -28.96 -9.48 2.06
N PRO A 51 -28.16 -9.36 3.14
CA PRO A 51 -28.70 -9.10 4.47
C PRO A 51 -29.27 -7.68 4.58
N THR A 52 -30.19 -7.47 5.54
CA THR A 52 -30.77 -6.14 5.83
C THR A 52 -29.69 -5.10 6.16
N ASN A 53 -28.57 -5.52 6.76
CA ASN A 53 -27.41 -4.68 7.08
C ASN A 53 -26.23 -4.88 6.12
N ILE A 54 -26.50 -5.04 4.82
CA ILE A 54 -25.46 -5.28 3.80
C ILE A 54 -24.32 -4.24 3.82
N THR A 55 -24.60 -2.98 4.17
CA THR A 55 -23.58 -1.93 4.27
C THR A 55 -22.62 -2.18 5.43
N GLU A 56 -23.11 -2.62 6.60
CA GLU A 56 -22.25 -2.99 7.73
C GLU A 56 -21.37 -4.19 7.37
N TYR A 57 -21.93 -5.19 6.68
CA TYR A 57 -21.19 -6.35 6.17
C TYR A 57 -20.06 -5.94 5.21
N ARG A 58 -20.37 -5.12 4.21
CA ARG A 58 -19.37 -4.65 3.22
C ARG A 58 -18.25 -3.86 3.89
N THR A 59 -18.62 -2.99 4.83
CA THR A 59 -17.66 -2.19 5.61
C THR A 59 -16.77 -3.08 6.47
N LYS A 60 -17.34 -4.11 7.11
CA LYS A 60 -16.60 -5.10 7.90
C LYS A 60 -15.57 -5.84 7.05
N VAL A 61 -15.96 -6.35 5.88
CA VAL A 61 -15.04 -7.00 4.93
C VAL A 61 -13.89 -6.07 4.51
N ALA A 62 -14.20 -4.81 4.20
CA ALA A 62 -13.17 -3.84 3.83
C ALA A 62 -12.19 -3.55 4.97
N VAL A 63 -12.68 -3.41 6.21
CA VAL A 63 -11.88 -3.04 7.38
C VAL A 63 -11.06 -4.22 7.92
N ASP A 64 -11.65 -5.40 8.17
CA ASP A 64 -10.89 -6.50 8.79
C ASP A 64 -10.39 -7.58 7.84
N ILE A 65 -10.74 -7.56 6.55
CA ILE A 65 -10.15 -8.48 5.57
C ILE A 65 -9.23 -7.69 4.65
N LEU A 66 -9.80 -6.80 3.83
CA LEU A 66 -9.06 -6.16 2.73
C LEU A 66 -8.00 -5.18 3.24
N SER A 67 -8.25 -4.52 4.37
CA SER A 67 -7.30 -3.59 4.98
C SER A 67 -6.27 -4.27 5.88
N LYS A 68 -6.31 -5.60 6.10
CA LYS A 68 -5.21 -6.30 6.79
C LYS A 68 -3.93 -6.22 5.96
N LEU A 69 -2.80 -5.91 6.58
CA LEU A 69 -1.55 -5.61 5.86
C LEU A 69 -1.12 -6.73 4.90
N SER A 70 -1.16 -7.99 5.36
CA SER A 70 -0.80 -9.17 4.54
C SER A 70 -1.73 -9.33 3.33
N VAL A 71 -3.04 -9.26 3.56
CA VAL A 71 -4.06 -9.35 2.51
C VAL A 71 -3.90 -8.21 1.52
N PHE A 72 -3.76 -6.97 2.02
CA PHE A 72 -3.60 -5.78 1.20
C PHE A 72 -2.39 -5.89 0.28
N ASN A 73 -1.22 -6.24 0.80
CA ASN A 73 0.00 -6.40 0.00
C ASN A 73 -0.18 -7.42 -1.13
N ASN A 74 -0.87 -8.54 -0.85
CA ASN A 74 -1.18 -9.53 -1.87
C ASN A 74 -2.18 -9.01 -2.91
N LEU A 75 -3.20 -8.26 -2.52
CA LEU A 75 -4.14 -7.64 -3.46
C LEU A 75 -3.44 -6.67 -4.42
N ILE A 76 -2.49 -5.86 -3.93
CA ILE A 76 -1.74 -4.94 -4.77
C ILE A 76 -0.76 -5.69 -5.69
N SER A 77 -0.14 -6.77 -5.20
CA SER A 77 0.68 -7.65 -6.03
C SER A 77 -0.16 -8.29 -7.16
N ILE A 78 -1.35 -8.82 -6.84
CA ILE A 78 -2.31 -9.35 -7.81
C ILE A 78 -2.68 -8.28 -8.84
N TYR A 79 -3.01 -7.06 -8.40
CA TYR A 79 -3.35 -5.96 -9.29
C TYR A 79 -2.22 -5.69 -10.29
N ARG A 80 -0.97 -5.63 -9.80
CA ARG A 80 0.21 -5.38 -10.61
C ARG A 80 0.45 -6.48 -11.65
N GLU A 81 0.39 -7.75 -11.24
CA GLU A 81 0.62 -8.87 -12.15
C GLU A 81 -0.50 -8.97 -13.21
N LEU A 82 -1.77 -8.82 -12.80
CA LEU A 82 -2.89 -8.75 -13.77
C LEU A 82 -2.76 -7.56 -14.71
N GLY A 83 -2.34 -6.39 -14.21
CA GLY A 83 -2.05 -5.19 -14.99
C GLY A 83 -1.01 -5.45 -16.08
N ARG A 84 0.11 -6.08 -15.72
CA ARG A 84 1.20 -6.43 -16.65
C ARG A 84 0.80 -7.48 -17.67
N MET A 85 -0.02 -8.45 -17.29
CA MET A 85 -0.54 -9.47 -18.21
C MET A 85 -1.60 -8.92 -19.16
N ALA A 86 -2.47 -8.02 -18.67
CA ALA A 86 -3.52 -7.40 -19.47
C ALA A 86 -2.95 -6.38 -20.46
N ILE A 87 -2.00 -5.56 -20.00
CA ILE A 87 -1.41 -4.46 -20.76
C ILE A 87 0.11 -4.52 -20.65
N PRO A 88 0.81 -5.28 -21.52
CA PRO A 88 2.27 -5.38 -21.52
C PRO A 88 2.98 -4.08 -21.95
N LEU A 89 4.23 -3.89 -21.53
CA LEU A 89 5.05 -2.71 -21.92
C LEU A 89 5.65 -2.82 -23.33
N SER A 90 5.87 -4.03 -23.83
CA SER A 90 6.57 -4.29 -25.10
C SER A 90 5.65 -4.09 -26.30
N TYR A 91 5.36 -2.83 -26.63
CA TYR A 91 4.72 -2.47 -27.91
C TYR A 91 5.72 -2.39 -29.07
N SER A 92 7.03 -2.41 -28.78
CA SER A 92 8.07 -2.38 -29.80
C SER A 92 8.49 -3.79 -30.19
N THR A 93 8.12 -4.21 -31.39
CA THR A 93 8.63 -5.34 -32.20
C THR A 93 8.10 -6.76 -31.99
N PHE A 94 7.41 -7.08 -30.89
CA PHE A 94 6.73 -8.38 -30.75
C PHE A 94 5.30 -8.19 -30.24
N ASN A 95 4.35 -8.72 -31.00
CA ASN A 95 2.97 -8.99 -30.56
C ASN A 95 3.02 -9.62 -29.15
N PRO A 96 2.24 -9.11 -28.16
CA PRO A 96 0.80 -9.16 -28.33
C PRO A 96 0.04 -7.86 -28.02
N LEU A 97 -1.09 -7.73 -28.71
CA LEU A 97 -2.24 -6.92 -28.31
C LEU A 97 -2.64 -7.18 -26.84
N PRO A 98 -3.35 -6.23 -26.20
CA PRO A 98 -3.98 -6.45 -24.91
C PRO A 98 -4.74 -7.77 -24.91
N CYS A 99 -4.39 -8.65 -23.99
CA CYS A 99 -4.91 -9.99 -24.02
C CYS A 99 -6.30 -9.96 -23.38
N GLU A 100 -7.35 -10.09 -24.19
CA GLU A 100 -8.75 -9.91 -23.75
C GLU A 100 -9.08 -10.72 -22.49
N LYS A 101 -8.60 -11.97 -22.40
CA LYS A 101 -8.79 -12.82 -21.21
C LYS A 101 -8.23 -12.19 -19.93
N TRP A 102 -7.10 -11.49 -20.01
CA TRP A 102 -6.44 -10.84 -18.88
C TRP A 102 -7.06 -9.48 -18.60
N VAL A 103 -7.49 -8.75 -19.63
CA VAL A 103 -8.26 -7.51 -19.50
C VAL A 103 -9.56 -7.77 -18.72
N LEU A 104 -10.30 -8.83 -19.04
CA LEU A 104 -11.52 -9.22 -18.31
C LEU A 104 -11.24 -9.53 -16.83
N LYS A 105 -10.18 -10.28 -16.53
CA LYS A 105 -9.78 -10.57 -15.14
C LYS A 105 -9.39 -9.29 -14.39
N LEU A 106 -8.64 -8.39 -15.03
CA LEU A 106 -8.29 -7.12 -14.42
C LEU A 106 -9.52 -6.24 -14.19
N MET A 107 -10.49 -6.26 -15.11
CA MET A 107 -11.76 -5.53 -14.96
C MET A 107 -12.56 -6.03 -13.74
N GLU A 108 -12.74 -7.34 -13.61
CA GLU A 108 -13.44 -7.93 -12.47
C GLU A 108 -12.74 -7.57 -11.16
N PHE A 109 -11.41 -7.66 -11.12
CA PHE A 109 -10.63 -7.31 -9.94
C PHE A 109 -10.72 -5.81 -9.60
N GLN A 110 -10.57 -4.93 -10.60
CA GLN A 110 -10.72 -3.48 -10.44
C GLN A 110 -12.12 -3.11 -9.94
N GLN A 111 -13.17 -3.76 -10.44
CA GLN A 111 -14.53 -3.54 -9.97
C GLN A 111 -14.69 -3.95 -8.51
N SER A 112 -14.12 -5.09 -8.09
CA SER A 112 -14.14 -5.52 -6.68
C SER A 112 -13.47 -4.50 -5.76
N LEU A 113 -12.28 -4.01 -6.13
CA LEU A 113 -11.58 -2.96 -5.35
C LEU A 113 -12.44 -1.70 -5.26
N THR A 114 -12.98 -1.24 -6.39
CA THR A 114 -13.82 -0.02 -6.46
C THR A 114 -15.06 -0.14 -5.59
N ASN A 115 -15.70 -1.31 -5.58
CA ASN A 115 -16.88 -1.57 -4.76
C ASN A 115 -16.58 -1.39 -3.26
N TYR A 116 -15.47 -1.94 -2.78
CA TYR A 116 -15.08 -1.80 -1.38
C TYR A 116 -14.53 -0.41 -1.03
N MET A 117 -14.00 0.34 -2.01
CA MET A 117 -13.66 1.75 -1.81
C MET A 117 -14.88 2.62 -1.49
N ILE A 118 -16.07 2.28 -2.00
CA ILE A 118 -17.31 3.08 -1.74
C ILE A 118 -17.69 3.06 -0.25
N VAL A 119 -17.44 1.95 0.43
CA VAL A 119 -17.91 1.71 1.80
C VAL A 119 -16.84 1.91 2.87
N SER A 120 -15.57 2.05 2.49
CA SER A 120 -14.46 2.14 3.44
C SER A 120 -13.44 3.20 3.08
N ILE A 121 -13.34 4.19 3.98
CA ILE A 121 -12.38 5.27 3.90
C ILE A 121 -10.97 4.78 4.21
N SER A 122 -10.81 3.86 5.18
CA SER A 122 -9.51 3.30 5.54
C SER A 122 -8.91 2.44 4.42
N PHE A 123 -9.72 1.58 3.79
CA PHE A 123 -9.29 0.81 2.63
C PHE A 123 -8.91 1.71 1.45
N THR A 124 -9.74 2.71 1.14
CA THR A 124 -9.48 3.69 0.09
C THR A 124 -8.17 4.45 0.34
N GLN A 125 -7.93 4.89 1.58
CA GLN A 125 -6.68 5.55 1.96
C GLN A 125 -5.46 4.64 1.73
N LYS A 126 -5.53 3.36 2.08
CA LYS A 126 -4.44 2.41 1.83
C LYS A 126 -4.17 2.23 0.33
N LEU A 127 -5.23 2.11 -0.47
CA LEU A 127 -5.12 1.93 -1.92
C LEU A 127 -4.47 3.14 -2.60
N ILE A 128 -4.93 4.35 -2.28
CA ILE A 128 -4.41 5.59 -2.88
C ILE A 128 -3.02 5.96 -2.36
N LYS A 129 -2.66 5.56 -1.14
CA LYS A 129 -1.29 5.73 -0.62
C LYS A 129 -0.33 4.63 -1.07
N SER A 130 -0.79 3.63 -1.83
CA SER A 130 0.06 2.54 -2.30
C SER A 130 0.79 2.93 -3.59
N ASP A 131 2.12 3.08 -3.48
CA ASP A 131 2.95 3.41 -4.63
C ASP A 131 2.87 2.36 -5.75
N ILE A 132 2.78 1.08 -5.37
CA ILE A 132 2.68 -0.02 -6.34
C ILE A 132 1.37 0.09 -7.12
N TYR A 133 0.25 0.35 -6.44
CA TYR A 133 -1.05 0.50 -7.09
C TYR A 133 -1.07 1.71 -8.02
N LEU A 134 -0.69 2.89 -7.53
CA LEU A 134 -0.75 4.11 -8.34
C LEU A 134 0.26 4.12 -9.50
N THR A 135 1.44 3.53 -9.31
CA THR A 135 2.41 3.35 -10.40
C THR A 135 1.83 2.46 -11.50
N GLU A 136 1.14 1.38 -11.12
CA GLU A 136 0.51 0.49 -12.09
C GLU A 136 -0.69 1.15 -12.78
N VAL A 137 -1.56 1.86 -12.05
CA VAL A 137 -2.67 2.64 -12.63
C VAL A 137 -2.15 3.69 -13.61
N ARG A 138 -1.12 4.45 -13.22
CA ARG A 138 -0.46 5.44 -14.09
C ARG A 138 0.10 4.77 -15.35
N ARG A 139 0.78 3.63 -15.20
CA ARG A 139 1.34 2.85 -16.31
C ARG A 139 0.24 2.42 -17.27
N ILE A 140 -0.82 1.78 -16.76
CA ILE A 140 -1.95 1.32 -17.54
C ILE A 140 -2.58 2.48 -18.33
N LEU A 141 -2.94 3.57 -17.66
CA LEU A 141 -3.57 4.73 -18.31
C LEU A 141 -2.65 5.38 -19.35
N HIS A 142 -1.33 5.44 -19.09
CA HIS A 142 -0.37 5.95 -20.05
C HIS A 142 -0.33 5.07 -21.31
N VAL A 143 -0.18 3.75 -21.17
CA VAL A 143 -0.13 2.85 -22.33
C VAL A 143 -1.45 2.88 -23.09
N ILE A 144 -2.59 2.84 -22.39
CA ILE A 144 -3.94 2.96 -22.99
C ILE A 144 -4.06 4.26 -23.81
N SER A 145 -3.55 5.38 -23.30
CA SER A 145 -3.62 6.67 -24.00
C SER A 145 -2.85 6.70 -25.33
N THR A 146 -1.89 5.80 -25.50
CA THR A 146 -1.01 5.74 -26.68
C THR A 146 -1.37 4.64 -27.67
N MET A 147 -2.25 3.71 -27.30
CA MET A 147 -2.61 2.56 -28.14
C MET A 147 -3.94 2.77 -28.89
N ARG A 148 -4.20 1.91 -29.89
CA ARG A 148 -5.54 1.80 -30.49
C ARG A 148 -6.47 1.04 -29.54
N MET A 149 -7.60 1.63 -29.22
CA MET A 149 -8.58 1.07 -28.29
C MET A 149 -9.27 -0.17 -28.89
N SER A 150 -9.28 -1.29 -28.16
CA SER A 150 -10.18 -2.41 -28.42
C SER A 150 -11.46 -2.31 -27.58
N GLU A 151 -12.51 -3.07 -27.95
CA GLU A 151 -13.78 -3.08 -27.21
C GLU A 151 -13.62 -3.45 -25.74
N ALA A 152 -12.68 -4.33 -25.40
CA ALA A 152 -12.41 -4.75 -24.02
C ALA A 152 -11.69 -3.67 -23.18
N ILE A 153 -10.94 -2.74 -23.80
CA ILE A 153 -10.14 -1.73 -23.07
C ILE A 153 -11.01 -0.54 -22.66
N LEU A 154 -12.05 -0.22 -23.43
CA LEU A 154 -12.99 0.86 -23.12
C LEU A 154 -13.61 0.72 -21.71
N PRO A 155 -14.22 -0.42 -21.33
CA PRO A 155 -14.77 -0.59 -19.99
C PRO A 155 -13.68 -0.64 -18.91
N LEU A 156 -12.52 -1.26 -19.15
CA LEU A 156 -11.40 -1.23 -18.20
C LEU A 156 -10.95 0.22 -17.89
N THR A 157 -10.78 1.03 -18.92
CA THR A 157 -10.39 2.44 -18.79
C THR A 157 -11.41 3.21 -17.95
N THR A 158 -12.69 3.00 -18.26
CA THR A 158 -13.80 3.61 -17.51
C THR A 158 -13.74 3.20 -16.04
N LEU A 159 -13.56 1.91 -15.74
CA LEU A 159 -13.50 1.40 -14.37
C LEU A 159 -12.32 1.97 -13.57
N ILE A 160 -11.13 2.06 -14.18
CA ILE A 160 -9.94 2.64 -13.52
C ILE A 160 -10.18 4.11 -13.18
N ILE A 161 -10.72 4.89 -14.11
CA ILE A 161 -10.98 6.33 -13.87
C ILE A 161 -12.10 6.49 -12.84
N CYS A 162 -13.15 5.66 -12.90
CA CYS A 162 -14.21 5.65 -11.89
C CYS A 162 -13.69 5.28 -10.50
N ALA A 163 -12.72 4.38 -10.38
CA ALA A 163 -12.09 4.09 -9.09
C ALA A 163 -11.36 5.31 -8.50
N LEU A 164 -10.65 6.06 -9.34
CA LEU A 164 -10.05 7.33 -8.93
C LEU A 164 -11.11 8.36 -8.51
N ASN A 165 -12.24 8.41 -9.22
CA ASN A 165 -13.37 9.28 -8.87
C ASN A 165 -14.01 8.86 -7.53
N THR A 166 -14.13 7.56 -7.26
CA THR A 166 -14.61 7.03 -5.98
C THR A 166 -13.68 7.45 -4.83
N ALA A 167 -12.36 7.40 -5.03
CA ALA A 167 -11.43 7.93 -4.04
C ALA A 167 -11.62 9.43 -3.82
N LEU A 168 -11.72 10.20 -4.91
CA LEU A 168 -11.89 11.66 -4.86
C LEU A 168 -13.24 12.09 -4.27
N ALA A 169 -14.25 11.23 -4.31
CA ALA A 169 -15.55 11.47 -3.69
C ALA A 169 -15.49 11.59 -2.16
N TYR A 170 -14.39 11.18 -1.51
CA TYR A 170 -14.13 11.49 -0.09
C TYR A 170 -13.65 12.93 0.14
N GLU A 171 -13.30 13.66 -0.92
CA GLU A 171 -12.91 15.08 -0.91
C GLU A 171 -11.75 15.36 0.05
N TYR A 172 -10.79 14.42 0.12
CA TYR A 172 -9.53 14.61 0.82
C TYR A 172 -8.53 15.39 -0.04
N ASN A 173 -8.10 16.55 0.46
CA ASN A 173 -7.04 17.33 -0.18
C ASN A 173 -5.74 16.53 -0.37
N SER A 174 -5.46 15.59 0.54
CA SER A 174 -4.31 14.68 0.43
C SER A 174 -4.42 13.74 -0.77
N PHE A 175 -5.61 13.23 -1.10
CA PHE A 175 -5.82 12.38 -2.28
C PHE A 175 -5.60 13.18 -3.56
N THR A 176 -6.19 14.38 -3.67
CA THR A 176 -5.99 15.25 -4.83
C THR A 176 -4.51 15.59 -5.02
N LYS A 177 -3.77 15.83 -3.94
CA LYS A 177 -2.32 16.03 -3.97
C LYS A 177 -1.58 14.79 -4.49
N ILE A 178 -1.82 13.62 -3.91
CA ILE A 178 -1.16 12.36 -4.32
C ILE A 178 -1.42 12.09 -5.81
N LEU A 179 -2.67 12.14 -6.27
CA LEU A 179 -3.00 11.84 -7.68
C LEU A 179 -2.38 12.86 -8.65
N ARG A 180 -2.19 14.11 -8.22
CA ARG A 180 -1.45 15.13 -8.97
C ARG A 180 0.05 14.84 -9.00
N ASP A 181 0.65 14.44 -7.89
CA ASP A 181 2.07 14.15 -7.78
C ASP A 181 2.43 12.91 -8.63
N TYR A 182 1.51 11.94 -8.73
CA TYR A 182 1.56 10.83 -9.70
C TYR A 182 1.27 11.24 -11.15
N GLY A 183 1.05 12.52 -11.43
CA GLY A 183 0.84 13.07 -12.78
C GLY A 183 -0.38 12.52 -13.52
N LEU A 184 -1.36 11.93 -12.82
CA LEU A 184 -2.55 11.34 -13.43
C LEU A 184 -3.43 12.40 -14.11
N ARG A 185 -3.54 13.59 -13.50
CA ARG A 185 -4.21 14.74 -14.12
C ARG A 185 -3.62 15.07 -15.49
N ASN A 186 -2.28 15.09 -15.61
CA ASN A 186 -1.62 15.39 -16.88
C ASN A 186 -1.88 14.34 -17.96
N ILE A 187 -1.97 13.05 -17.58
CA ILE A 187 -2.31 11.96 -18.49
C ILE A 187 -3.76 12.13 -18.96
N LEU A 188 -4.70 12.31 -18.04
CA LEU A 188 -6.13 12.37 -18.36
C LEU A 188 -6.53 13.66 -19.10
N THR A 189 -5.88 14.79 -18.86
CA THR A 189 -6.11 16.03 -19.64
C THR A 189 -5.69 15.88 -21.10
N ARG A 190 -4.66 15.08 -21.38
CA ARG A 190 -4.16 14.83 -22.75
C ARG A 190 -4.86 13.64 -23.43
N TYR A 191 -5.71 12.93 -22.71
CA TYR A 191 -6.32 11.70 -23.18
C TYR A 191 -7.40 12.00 -24.23
N THR A 192 -7.19 11.53 -25.45
CA THR A 192 -8.13 11.72 -26.57
C THR A 192 -8.90 10.44 -26.84
N CYS A 193 -10.19 10.40 -26.52
CA CYS A 193 -11.08 9.30 -26.86
C CYS A 193 -12.47 9.83 -27.22
N HIS A 194 -13.14 9.16 -28.17
CA HIS A 194 -14.49 9.52 -28.60
C HIS A 194 -15.60 8.92 -27.74
N ASP A 195 -15.27 7.91 -26.91
CA ASP A 195 -16.26 7.24 -26.06
C ASP A 195 -16.85 8.20 -25.01
N PRO A 196 -18.20 8.34 -24.96
CA PRO A 196 -18.85 9.29 -24.08
C PRO A 196 -18.70 8.95 -22.59
N LYS A 197 -18.60 7.66 -22.22
CA LYS A 197 -18.43 7.25 -20.82
C LYS A 197 -17.04 7.60 -20.32
N ILE A 198 -16.01 7.33 -21.12
CA ILE A 198 -14.62 7.70 -20.77
C ILE A 198 -14.50 9.22 -20.66
N LYS A 199 -15.05 9.97 -21.62
CA LYS A 199 -15.07 11.44 -21.55
C LYS A 199 -15.72 11.93 -20.26
N LEU A 200 -16.88 11.38 -19.91
CA LEU A 200 -17.58 11.77 -18.69
C LEU A 200 -16.76 11.42 -17.43
N ALA A 201 -16.18 10.22 -17.36
CA ALA A 201 -15.35 9.80 -16.23
C ALA A 201 -14.11 10.70 -16.06
N ILE A 202 -13.46 11.10 -17.16
CA ILE A 202 -12.34 12.06 -17.16
C ILE A 202 -12.80 13.43 -16.69
N ASN A 203 -13.94 13.93 -17.17
CA ASN A 203 -14.46 15.23 -16.76
C ASN A 203 -14.81 15.26 -15.27
N ILE A 204 -15.38 14.19 -14.73
CA ILE A 204 -15.61 14.03 -13.29
C ILE A 204 -14.27 14.09 -12.53
N PHE A 205 -13.25 13.35 -12.99
CA PHE A 205 -11.92 13.37 -12.39
C PHE A 205 -11.30 14.77 -12.38
N LEU A 206 -11.37 15.48 -13.52
CA LEU A 206 -10.85 16.84 -13.65
C LEU A 206 -11.61 17.84 -12.79
N THR A 207 -12.93 17.63 -12.61
CA THR A 207 -13.77 18.45 -11.72
C THR A 207 -13.36 18.28 -10.27
N PHE A 208 -13.06 17.07 -9.80
CA PHE A 208 -12.55 16.86 -8.43
C PHE A 208 -11.12 17.36 -8.23
N THR A 209 -10.30 17.36 -9.29
CA THR A 209 -8.89 17.74 -9.24
C THR A 209 -8.62 19.17 -9.76
N TYR A 210 -9.65 20.02 -9.74
CA TYR A 210 -9.52 21.43 -10.09
C TYR A 210 -8.55 22.15 -9.14
N THR A 211 -7.80 23.09 -9.70
CA THR A 211 -6.89 23.95 -8.94
C THR A 211 -7.38 25.39 -8.88
N ASP A 212 -8.23 25.77 -9.83
CA ASP A 212 -8.81 27.11 -9.97
C ASP A 212 -10.23 26.95 -10.55
N ILE A 213 -11.19 27.70 -9.99
CA ILE A 213 -12.59 27.74 -10.42
C ILE A 213 -12.71 28.24 -11.86
N SER A 214 -11.77 29.07 -12.33
CA SER A 214 -11.72 29.50 -13.74
C SER A 214 -11.52 28.31 -14.70
N GLN A 215 -10.83 27.25 -14.26
CA GLN A 215 -10.57 26.05 -15.05
C GLN A 215 -11.74 25.06 -15.05
N LEU A 216 -12.79 25.30 -14.26
CA LEU A 216 -13.98 24.47 -14.24
C LEU A 216 -14.92 24.71 -15.43
N HIS A 217 -14.61 25.65 -16.33
CA HIS A 217 -15.44 25.93 -17.51
C HIS A 217 -15.60 24.67 -18.39
N LEU A 218 -16.83 24.19 -18.51
CA LEU A 218 -17.15 23.01 -19.31
C LEU A 218 -17.58 23.42 -20.72
N LYS A 219 -17.07 22.70 -21.73
CA LYS A 219 -17.62 22.77 -23.09
C LYS A 219 -19.08 22.28 -23.08
N GLU A 220 -19.92 22.87 -23.91
CA GLU A 220 -21.35 22.55 -24.03
C GLU A 220 -21.61 21.04 -24.18
N GLN A 221 -20.83 20.36 -25.04
CA GLN A 221 -20.92 18.91 -25.24
C GLN A 221 -20.74 18.10 -23.93
N TYR A 222 -19.94 18.59 -22.98
CA TYR A 222 -19.73 17.91 -21.71
C TYR A 222 -20.87 18.15 -20.73
N VAL A 223 -21.43 19.35 -20.72
CA VAL A 223 -22.62 19.64 -19.92
C VAL A 223 -23.76 18.75 -20.39
N GLU A 224 -23.94 18.58 -21.69
CA GLU A 224 -24.96 17.67 -22.23
C GLU A 224 -24.73 16.21 -21.79
N LEU A 225 -23.52 15.68 -21.92
CA LEU A 225 -23.18 14.32 -21.48
C LEU A 225 -23.40 14.12 -19.98
N PHE A 226 -23.00 15.11 -19.16
CA PHE A 226 -23.18 15.07 -17.72
C PHE A 226 -24.66 15.09 -17.36
N VAL A 227 -25.45 15.99 -17.95
CA VAL A 227 -26.89 16.12 -17.72
C VAL A 227 -27.62 14.85 -18.13
N GLN A 228 -27.33 14.27 -19.30
CA GLN A 228 -27.90 12.99 -19.72
C GLN A 228 -27.62 11.86 -18.70
N GLN A 229 -26.38 11.75 -18.21
CA GLN A 229 -26.05 10.74 -17.20
C GLN A 229 -26.70 11.04 -15.85
N PHE A 230 -26.80 12.31 -15.47
CA PHE A 230 -27.48 12.77 -14.26
C PHE A 230 -28.96 12.39 -14.31
N HIS A 231 -29.65 12.67 -15.41
CA HIS A 231 -31.03 12.24 -15.62
C HIS A 231 -31.17 10.72 -15.57
N TYR A 232 -30.26 9.97 -16.18
CA TYR A 232 -30.33 8.52 -16.19
C TYR A 232 -30.17 7.91 -14.78
N THR A 233 -29.14 8.32 -14.03
CA THR A 233 -28.80 7.73 -12.72
C THR A 233 -29.65 8.33 -11.61
N VAL A 234 -29.66 9.66 -11.48
CA VAL A 234 -30.24 10.36 -10.32
C VAL A 234 -31.75 10.43 -10.45
N ILE A 235 -32.26 10.88 -11.60
CA ILE A 235 -33.70 11.07 -11.81
C ILE A 235 -34.38 9.77 -12.22
N GLY A 236 -33.78 9.03 -13.15
CA GLY A 236 -34.27 7.74 -13.64
C GLY A 236 -34.08 6.59 -12.66
N ARG A 237 -33.38 6.83 -11.53
CA ARG A 237 -33.13 5.86 -10.44
C ARG A 237 -32.50 4.56 -10.92
N ARG A 238 -31.66 4.63 -11.95
CA ARG A 238 -30.97 3.46 -12.50
C ARG A 238 -29.61 3.31 -11.86
N LYS A 239 -29.31 2.12 -11.35
CA LYS A 239 -27.99 1.80 -10.81
C LYS A 239 -26.96 1.82 -11.94
N ASN A 240 -25.89 2.58 -11.75
CA ASN A 240 -24.73 2.59 -12.62
C ASN A 240 -23.46 2.49 -11.78
N HIS A 241 -22.76 1.37 -11.88
CA HIS A 241 -21.56 1.10 -11.08
C HIS A 241 -20.41 2.09 -11.33
N CYS A 242 -20.41 2.78 -12.47
CA CYS A 242 -19.38 3.75 -12.83
C CYS A 242 -19.75 5.20 -12.46
N PHE A 243 -21.05 5.52 -12.40
CA PHE A 243 -21.55 6.88 -12.21
C PHE A 243 -22.65 6.87 -11.15
N ASP A 244 -22.23 6.74 -9.89
CA ASP A 244 -23.15 6.74 -8.75
C ASP A 244 -23.79 8.11 -8.54
N ALA A 245 -25.03 8.11 -8.04
CA ALA A 245 -25.80 9.33 -7.83
C ALA A 245 -25.09 10.27 -6.83
N SER A 246 -24.48 9.73 -5.78
CA SER A 246 -23.75 10.54 -4.78
C SER A 246 -22.57 11.28 -5.43
N ILE A 247 -21.80 10.60 -6.28
CA ILE A 247 -20.67 11.20 -7.01
C ILE A 247 -21.18 12.30 -7.94
N LEU A 248 -22.24 12.05 -8.70
CA LEU A 248 -22.80 13.03 -9.63
C LEU A 248 -23.34 14.27 -8.91
N ILE A 249 -23.98 14.11 -7.75
CA ILE A 249 -24.47 15.24 -6.94
C ILE A 249 -23.31 16.09 -6.41
N LYS A 250 -22.22 15.46 -5.96
CA LYS A 250 -21.00 16.17 -5.54
C LYS A 250 -20.36 16.93 -6.70
N VAL A 251 -20.22 16.29 -7.85
CA VAL A 251 -19.68 16.92 -9.07
C VAL A 251 -20.54 18.11 -9.50
N LEU A 252 -21.87 17.96 -9.46
CA LEU A 252 -22.80 19.03 -9.81
C LEU A 252 -22.58 20.29 -8.96
N ARG A 253 -22.36 20.12 -7.64
CA ARG A 253 -22.02 21.25 -6.76
C ARG A 253 -20.70 21.91 -7.09
N LEU A 254 -19.67 21.11 -7.34
CA LEU A 254 -18.35 21.63 -7.69
C LEU A 254 -18.41 22.43 -8.99
N LEU A 255 -19.14 21.94 -10.00
CA LEU A 255 -19.35 22.64 -11.26
C LEU A 255 -20.08 23.97 -11.07
N ALA A 256 -21.05 24.04 -10.16
CA ALA A 256 -21.84 25.23 -9.85
C ALA A 256 -21.04 26.37 -9.18
N LEU A 257 -19.82 26.10 -8.68
CA LEU A 257 -18.92 27.14 -8.17
C LEU A 257 -18.49 28.11 -9.29
N ASN A 258 -18.45 27.64 -10.53
CA ASN A 258 -18.25 28.50 -11.70
C ASN A 258 -19.59 29.09 -12.15
N SER A 259 -19.65 30.42 -12.31
CA SER A 259 -20.90 31.13 -12.63
C SER A 259 -21.48 30.78 -13.99
N GLU A 260 -20.63 30.54 -15.00
CA GLU A 260 -21.10 30.19 -16.36
C GLU A 260 -21.72 28.80 -16.38
N ASN A 261 -21.05 27.83 -15.75
CA ASN A 261 -21.60 26.50 -15.56
C ASN A 261 -22.92 26.55 -14.78
N ARG A 262 -22.99 27.35 -13.70
CA ARG A 262 -24.20 27.47 -12.88
C ARG A 262 -25.39 27.94 -13.72
N ILE A 263 -25.21 28.97 -14.53
CA ILE A 263 -26.25 29.49 -15.43
C ILE A 263 -26.72 28.40 -16.40
N GLU A 264 -25.78 27.70 -17.04
CA GLU A 264 -26.09 26.64 -17.99
C GLU A 264 -26.84 25.46 -17.36
N LEU A 265 -26.45 25.06 -16.14
CA LEU A 265 -27.10 23.99 -15.38
C LEU A 265 -28.53 24.40 -14.94
N VAL A 266 -28.73 25.66 -14.57
CA VAL A 266 -30.06 26.20 -14.21
C VAL A 266 -30.98 26.26 -15.43
N ASN A 267 -30.46 26.67 -16.60
CA ASN A 267 -31.23 26.72 -17.86
C ASN A 267 -31.71 25.34 -18.34
N ARG A 268 -31.12 24.25 -17.83
CA ARG A 268 -31.50 22.86 -18.14
C ARG A 268 -32.43 22.24 -17.10
N ASP A 269 -33.11 23.07 -16.30
CA ASP A 269 -34.11 22.68 -15.29
C ASP A 269 -33.63 21.67 -14.23
N ILE A 270 -32.31 21.56 -14.01
CA ILE A 270 -31.74 20.61 -13.05
C ILE A 270 -32.24 20.88 -11.62
N VAL A 271 -32.38 22.15 -11.26
CA VAL A 271 -32.91 22.57 -9.95
C VAL A 271 -34.32 22.05 -9.72
N HIS A 272 -35.19 22.18 -10.73
CA HIS A 272 -36.57 21.70 -10.62
C HIS A 272 -36.61 20.18 -10.41
N HIS A 273 -35.78 19.44 -11.16
CA HIS A 273 -35.71 17.99 -11.01
C HIS A 273 -35.13 17.55 -9.65
N LEU A 274 -34.18 18.29 -9.09
CA LEU A 274 -33.65 18.04 -7.74
C LEU A 274 -34.71 18.23 -6.66
N ILE A 275 -35.55 19.25 -6.76
CA ILE A 275 -36.64 19.54 -5.81
C ILE A 275 -37.69 18.41 -5.79
N LEU A 276 -37.90 17.75 -6.93
CA LEU A 276 -38.87 16.65 -7.05
C LEU A 276 -38.35 15.31 -6.49
N LEU A 277 -37.11 15.24 -6.01
CA LEU A 277 -36.57 14.02 -5.41
C LEU A 277 -37.11 13.82 -3.98
N PRO A 278 -37.49 12.59 -3.57
CA PRO A 278 -38.01 12.33 -2.24
C PRO A 278 -36.98 12.56 -1.12
N ASP A 279 -37.41 13.12 0.02
CA ASP A 279 -36.57 13.36 1.21
C ASP A 279 -35.94 12.10 1.81
N SER A 280 -36.58 10.93 1.63
CA SER A 280 -36.06 9.61 2.01
C SER A 280 -34.80 9.18 1.24
N GLN A 281 -34.40 9.96 0.24
CA GLN A 281 -33.21 9.79 -0.58
C GLN A 281 -32.23 10.96 -0.43
N SER A 282 -32.45 11.86 0.53
CA SER A 282 -31.38 12.77 0.95
C SER A 282 -30.23 11.91 1.46
N TYR A 283 -29.09 11.95 0.77
CA TYR A 283 -27.86 11.22 1.11
C TYR A 283 -27.20 11.79 2.40
N GLY A 284 -28.01 12.06 3.42
CA GLY A 284 -27.83 13.09 4.43
C GLY A 284 -28.77 14.27 4.11
N THR A 285 -29.59 14.67 5.07
CA THR A 285 -30.62 15.73 4.97
C THR A 285 -30.11 17.08 4.45
N ASN A 286 -28.78 17.26 4.39
CA ASN A 286 -28.12 18.48 3.97
C ASN A 286 -27.50 18.39 2.57
N GLU A 287 -27.34 17.19 1.96
CA GLU A 287 -26.73 17.10 0.64
C GLU A 287 -27.64 17.73 -0.43
N LEU A 288 -28.82 17.19 -0.71
CA LEU A 288 -29.63 17.73 -1.82
C LEU A 288 -30.01 19.20 -1.62
N SER A 289 -30.35 19.59 -0.38
CA SER A 289 -30.70 20.96 -0.03
C SER A 289 -29.55 21.94 -0.26
N THR A 290 -28.32 21.58 0.12
CA THR A 290 -27.15 22.43 -0.15
C THR A 290 -26.81 22.50 -1.64
N THR A 291 -27.02 21.42 -2.41
CA THR A 291 -26.87 21.48 -3.88
C THR A 291 -27.84 22.47 -4.49
N ILE A 292 -29.11 22.38 -4.08
CA ILE A 292 -30.17 23.29 -4.54
C ILE A 292 -29.82 24.72 -4.13
N HIS A 293 -29.33 24.93 -2.90
CA HIS A 293 -28.90 26.24 -2.40
C HIS A 293 -27.78 26.84 -3.26
N ILE A 294 -26.71 26.10 -3.50
CA ILE A 294 -25.57 26.55 -4.32
C ILE A 294 -25.98 26.83 -5.78
N LEU A 295 -26.92 26.05 -6.34
CA LEU A 295 -27.41 26.25 -7.70
C LEU A 295 -28.40 27.43 -7.82
N SER A 296 -29.28 27.61 -6.83
CA SER A 296 -30.42 28.54 -6.91
C SER A 296 -30.09 29.94 -6.37
N SER A 297 -29.16 30.02 -5.43
CA SER A 297 -28.77 31.27 -4.79
C SER A 297 -27.49 31.82 -5.42
N ASN A 298 -27.36 33.13 -5.51
CA ASN A 298 -26.09 33.79 -5.85
C ASN A 298 -25.15 33.78 -4.62
N VAL A 299 -24.86 32.58 -4.11
CA VAL A 299 -23.97 32.38 -2.96
C VAL A 299 -22.56 32.79 -3.38
N PRO A 300 -21.85 33.62 -2.58
CA PRO A 300 -20.44 33.88 -2.80
C PRO A 300 -19.64 32.57 -2.85
N VAL A 301 -18.69 32.48 -3.78
CA VAL A 301 -17.95 31.22 -4.01
C VAL A 301 -17.21 30.73 -2.76
N ILE A 302 -16.74 31.66 -1.92
CA ILE A 302 -16.07 31.35 -0.65
C ILE A 302 -17.03 30.63 0.30
N ASP A 303 -18.26 31.13 0.44
CA ASP A 303 -19.27 30.57 1.34
C ASP A 303 -19.73 29.19 0.83
N ALA A 304 -20.00 29.08 -0.48
CA ALA A 304 -20.34 27.81 -1.11
C ALA A 304 -19.22 26.76 -0.95
N THR A 305 -17.95 27.18 -1.03
CA THR A 305 -16.80 26.29 -0.81
C THR A 305 -16.75 25.79 0.63
N GLN A 306 -17.02 26.66 1.61
CA GLN A 306 -17.09 26.26 3.02
C GLN A 306 -18.25 25.29 3.30
N GLU A 307 -19.41 25.53 2.70
CA GLU A 307 -20.55 24.60 2.78
C GLU A 307 -20.18 23.20 2.24
N ILE A 308 -19.51 23.14 1.08
CA ILE A 308 -19.03 21.88 0.49
C ILE A 308 -18.03 21.17 1.42
N LEU A 309 -17.07 21.91 1.98
CA LEU A 309 -16.08 21.33 2.91
C LEU A 309 -16.74 20.75 4.16
N SER A 310 -17.74 21.43 4.72
CA SER A 310 -18.49 20.94 5.89
C SER A 310 -19.27 19.67 5.58
N LEU A 311 -19.92 19.59 4.41
CA LEU A 311 -20.59 18.36 3.97
C LEU A 311 -19.62 17.20 3.80
N ALA A 312 -18.44 17.47 3.22
CA ALA A 312 -17.41 16.47 3.05
C ALA A 312 -16.89 15.94 4.40
N GLU A 313 -16.70 16.82 5.39
CA GLU A 313 -16.34 16.44 6.76
C GLU A 313 -17.41 15.57 7.42
N ALA A 314 -18.68 15.95 7.32
CA ALA A 314 -19.79 15.16 7.86
C ALA A 314 -19.87 13.78 7.21
N TYR A 315 -19.75 13.70 5.88
CA TYR A 315 -19.74 12.44 5.14
C TYR A 315 -18.60 11.52 5.60
N ARG A 316 -17.39 12.05 5.76
CA ARG A 316 -16.23 11.28 6.24
C ARG A 316 -16.40 10.81 7.68
N SER A 317 -16.91 11.67 8.56
CA SER A 317 -17.16 11.33 9.96
C SER A 317 -18.18 10.19 10.09
N ASN A 318 -19.26 10.23 9.31
CA ASN A 318 -20.27 9.16 9.29
C ASN A 318 -19.68 7.81 8.85
N ILE A 319 -18.82 7.80 7.82
CA ILE A 319 -18.16 6.57 7.37
C ILE A 319 -17.14 6.08 8.41
N ALA A 320 -16.37 6.98 9.01
CA ALA A 320 -15.41 6.62 10.05
C ALA A 320 -16.11 6.04 11.30
N GLU A 321 -17.24 6.61 11.71
CA GLU A 321 -18.07 6.10 12.81
C GLU A 321 -18.62 4.71 12.47
N LEU A 322 -19.07 4.49 11.23
CA LEU A 322 -19.49 3.18 10.77
C LEU A 322 -18.34 2.16 10.80
N GLU A 323 -17.14 2.54 10.36
CA GLU A 323 -15.94 1.69 10.43
C GLU A 323 -15.59 1.31 11.88
N GLU A 324 -15.68 2.27 12.82
CA GLU A 324 -15.44 2.01 14.24
C GLU A 324 -16.51 1.10 14.86
N LYS A 325 -17.78 1.34 14.52
CA LYS A 325 -18.90 0.50 14.94
C LYS A 325 -18.72 -0.95 14.48
N VAL A 326 -18.35 -1.20 13.22
CA VAL A 326 -18.15 -2.58 12.74
C VAL A 326 -16.89 -3.22 13.33
N ARG A 327 -15.89 -2.43 13.74
CA ARG A 327 -14.69 -2.94 14.43
C ARG A 327 -15.03 -3.48 15.82
N THR A 328 -15.78 -2.71 16.60
CA THR A 328 -16.15 -3.02 17.99
C THR A 328 -17.26 -4.07 18.13
N TYR A 329 -18.22 -4.13 17.19
CA TYR A 329 -19.42 -4.99 17.30
C TYR A 329 -19.14 -6.51 17.33
N PHE A 330 -17.95 -6.95 16.88
CA PHE A 330 -17.63 -8.37 16.69
C PHE A 330 -16.32 -8.83 17.36
N GLU A 331 -15.81 -8.11 18.37
CA GLU A 331 -14.61 -8.52 19.15
C GLU A 331 -14.74 -9.91 19.83
N GLY A 332 -15.93 -10.53 19.80
CA GLY A 332 -16.16 -11.91 20.24
C GLY A 332 -15.88 -13.02 19.21
N VAL A 333 -15.55 -12.69 17.96
CA VAL A 333 -15.13 -13.68 16.94
C VAL A 333 -13.69 -13.38 16.56
N SER A 334 -12.76 -13.81 17.41
CA SER A 334 -11.33 -13.81 17.08
C SER A 334 -11.08 -14.77 15.92
N ILE A 335 -10.60 -14.25 14.79
CA ILE A 335 -10.23 -15.03 13.60
C ILE A 335 -8.70 -15.20 13.54
N ASP A 336 -7.99 -14.90 14.62
CA ASP A 336 -6.53 -15.06 14.69
C ASP A 336 -6.09 -16.53 14.58
N GLU A 337 -7.01 -17.48 14.75
CA GLU A 337 -6.71 -18.92 14.64
C GLU A 337 -6.73 -19.47 13.19
N PHE A 338 -7.19 -18.69 12.19
CA PHE A 338 -7.35 -19.18 10.80
C PHE A 338 -6.44 -18.51 9.76
N LEU A 339 -5.42 -17.77 10.20
CA LEU A 339 -4.49 -17.05 9.29
C LEU A 339 -3.03 -17.52 9.39
N LEU A 340 -2.74 -18.58 10.15
CA LEU A 340 -1.47 -19.29 10.01
C LEU A 340 -1.60 -20.28 8.85
N PRO A 341 -0.56 -20.44 8.00
CA PRO A 341 -0.48 -21.62 7.16
C PRO A 341 -0.43 -22.82 8.10
N THR A 342 -1.49 -23.63 8.14
CA THR A 342 -1.35 -24.99 8.66
C THR A 342 -0.38 -25.70 7.73
N GLU A 343 0.75 -26.14 8.29
CA GLU A 343 1.63 -27.10 7.64
C GLU A 343 0.77 -28.26 7.11
N PRO A 344 1.03 -28.78 5.90
CA PRO A 344 0.30 -29.93 5.42
C PRO A 344 0.52 -31.10 6.38
N ASP A 345 -0.60 -31.61 6.89
CA ASP A 345 -0.71 -32.82 7.69
C ASP A 345 -0.20 -33.99 6.84
N ILE A 346 1.08 -34.34 7.01
CA ILE A 346 1.66 -35.56 6.46
C ILE A 346 1.20 -36.68 7.39
N GLY A 347 0.05 -37.26 7.06
CA GLY A 347 -0.38 -38.52 7.64
C GLY A 347 0.68 -39.58 7.42
N ASP A 348 1.03 -40.26 8.51
CA ASP A 348 1.78 -41.51 8.51
C ASP A 348 1.19 -42.47 7.48
N ASP A 349 1.97 -42.81 6.45
CA ASP A 349 1.90 -44.14 5.89
C ASP A 349 3.29 -44.60 5.42
N GLN A 350 3.73 -45.71 6.01
CA GLN A 350 5.01 -46.34 5.73
C GLN A 350 4.92 -47.10 4.42
N SER A 351 5.80 -46.82 3.47
CA SER A 351 6.39 -47.88 2.63
C SER A 351 7.69 -47.40 1.99
N GLU A 352 8.73 -48.17 2.27
CA GLU A 352 10.04 -48.10 1.63
C GLU A 352 9.91 -48.33 0.12
N ASP A 353 10.55 -47.48 -0.68
CA ASP A 353 11.28 -47.90 -1.87
C ASP A 353 12.13 -46.73 -2.40
N THR A 354 13.43 -46.80 -2.16
CA THR A 354 14.43 -45.96 -2.83
C THR A 354 14.62 -46.43 -4.27
N PRO A 355 14.77 -45.50 -5.22
CA PRO A 355 15.87 -45.66 -6.17
C PRO A 355 16.73 -44.39 -6.29
N SER A 356 18.03 -44.60 -6.14
CA SER A 356 19.12 -43.67 -6.39
C SER A 356 19.19 -43.25 -7.85
N VAL A 357 19.20 -41.94 -8.16
CA VAL A 357 19.70 -41.39 -9.43
C VAL A 357 20.32 -40.00 -9.20
N VAL A 358 21.66 -39.96 -9.34
CA VAL A 358 22.52 -38.94 -9.95
C VAL A 358 22.39 -37.48 -9.49
N VAL A 359 23.45 -37.00 -8.84
CA VAL A 359 23.72 -35.59 -8.55
C VAL A 359 24.24 -34.90 -9.81
N GLU A 360 23.43 -34.02 -10.41
CA GLU A 360 23.93 -32.96 -11.30
C GLU A 360 24.18 -31.70 -10.48
N GLU A 361 25.41 -31.18 -10.60
CA GLU A 361 25.85 -29.91 -10.04
C GLU A 361 25.17 -28.74 -10.76
N GLY A 362 24.62 -27.81 -9.98
CA GLY A 362 24.25 -26.49 -10.49
C GLY A 362 22.92 -25.97 -9.96
N ASN A 363 22.86 -25.58 -8.69
CA ASN A 363 21.87 -24.59 -8.24
C ASN A 363 22.54 -23.63 -7.27
N THR A 364 22.81 -22.43 -7.76
CA THR A 364 23.12 -21.25 -6.95
C THR A 364 21.95 -20.97 -6.02
N TYR A 365 22.17 -21.07 -4.70
CA TYR A 365 21.21 -20.63 -3.70
C TYR A 365 20.99 -19.11 -3.84
N HIS A 366 19.82 -18.72 -4.34
CA HIS A 366 19.37 -17.33 -4.31
C HIS A 366 18.83 -17.04 -2.90
N LEU A 367 19.43 -16.06 -2.20
CA LEU A 367 18.77 -15.45 -1.04
C LEU A 367 17.57 -14.65 -1.55
N ASP A 368 16.36 -15.13 -1.27
CA ASP A 368 15.14 -14.35 -1.45
C ASP A 368 15.00 -13.35 -0.30
N GLY A 369 15.48 -12.12 -0.52
CA GLY A 369 15.29 -10.97 0.36
C GLY A 369 16.21 -9.80 -0.01
N HIS A 370 15.82 -8.57 0.34
CA HIS A 370 16.61 -7.38 0.07
C HIS A 370 17.70 -7.17 1.11
N ILE A 371 18.75 -6.41 0.76
CA ILE A 371 19.71 -5.89 1.74
C ILE A 371 19.19 -4.54 2.26
N MET A 372 19.01 -4.42 3.57
CA MET A 372 18.63 -3.17 4.22
C MET A 372 19.88 -2.41 4.69
N ILE A 373 19.92 -1.08 4.51
CA ILE A 373 20.94 -0.22 5.13
C ILE A 373 20.31 0.58 6.27
N SER A 374 20.72 0.27 7.51
CA SER A 374 20.38 1.00 8.72
C SER A 374 21.47 2.04 9.03
N TYR A 375 21.11 3.32 9.07
CA TYR A 375 22.04 4.44 9.24
C TYR A 375 21.39 5.60 10.02
N SER A 376 22.20 6.50 10.58
CA SER A 376 21.73 7.74 11.18
C SER A 376 21.60 8.82 10.12
N HIS A 377 20.68 9.78 10.26
CA HIS A 377 20.52 10.89 9.29
C HIS A 377 21.82 11.63 8.97
N ASN A 378 22.73 11.74 9.94
CA ASN A 378 24.03 12.39 9.76
C ASN A 378 24.98 11.61 8.84
N ASP A 379 24.76 10.30 8.69
CA ASP A 379 25.57 9.39 7.88
C ASP A 379 24.96 9.14 6.47
N TYR A 380 23.94 9.92 6.09
CA TYR A 380 23.23 9.77 4.82
C TYR A 380 24.15 9.72 3.60
N LYS A 381 25.16 10.60 3.54
CA LYS A 381 26.05 10.71 2.36
C LYS A 381 26.84 9.43 2.10
N ILE A 382 27.31 8.77 3.16
CA ILE A 382 28.06 7.52 3.02
C ILE A 382 27.12 6.33 2.78
N ALA A 383 25.91 6.34 3.37
CA ALA A 383 24.87 5.35 3.09
C ALA A 383 24.47 5.35 1.61
N LEU A 384 24.23 6.54 1.04
CA LEU A 384 23.92 6.71 -0.38
C LEU A 384 25.08 6.26 -1.28
N LYS A 385 26.33 6.60 -0.93
CA LYS A 385 27.50 6.15 -1.71
C LYS A 385 27.63 4.62 -1.74
N ILE A 386 27.41 3.95 -0.60
CA ILE A 386 27.43 2.49 -0.51
C ILE A 386 26.27 1.88 -1.32
N LYS A 387 25.09 2.52 -1.28
CA LYS A 387 23.92 2.13 -2.10
C LYS A 387 24.25 2.08 -3.58
N GLU A 388 24.65 3.22 -4.13
CA GLU A 388 24.88 3.38 -5.57
C GLU A 388 25.95 2.40 -6.03
N SER A 389 26.98 2.19 -5.20
CA SER A 389 28.05 1.23 -5.50
C SER A 389 27.55 -0.22 -5.51
N LEU A 390 26.67 -0.62 -4.58
CA LEU A 390 26.08 -1.97 -4.52
C LEU A 390 25.02 -2.20 -5.62
N GLU A 391 24.28 -1.16 -6.03
CA GLU A 391 23.33 -1.23 -7.15
C GLU A 391 24.05 -1.45 -8.49
N ASN A 392 25.24 -0.87 -8.65
CA ASN A 392 26.10 -1.11 -9.82
C ASN A 392 26.63 -2.56 -9.90
N GLU A 393 26.65 -3.29 -8.79
CA GLU A 393 27.05 -4.71 -8.72
C GLU A 393 25.85 -5.67 -8.89
N GLU A 394 24.70 -5.19 -9.36
CA GLU A 394 23.44 -5.94 -9.54
C GLU A 394 22.87 -6.58 -8.25
N ILE A 395 23.29 -6.11 -7.08
CA ILE A 395 22.78 -6.58 -5.80
C ILE A 395 21.47 -5.85 -5.48
N LYS A 396 20.36 -6.58 -5.27
CA LYS A 396 19.06 -5.98 -4.90
C LYS A 396 19.13 -5.33 -3.51
N LEU A 397 19.15 -3.99 -3.48
CA LEU A 397 19.16 -3.21 -2.24
C LEU A 397 17.81 -2.56 -1.95
N TRP A 398 17.55 -2.36 -0.66
CA TRP A 398 16.51 -1.48 -0.18
C TRP A 398 17.13 -0.46 0.80
N ILE A 399 16.89 0.83 0.56
CA ILE A 399 17.22 1.89 1.52
C ILE A 399 15.96 2.68 1.81
N ASP A 400 15.76 2.98 3.09
CA ASP A 400 14.86 4.03 3.54
C ASP A 400 15.42 5.40 3.11
N ILE A 401 15.06 5.79 1.89
CA ILE A 401 15.18 7.16 1.38
C ILE A 401 13.85 7.45 0.70
N GLU A 402 12.84 7.86 1.49
CA GLU A 402 11.79 8.84 1.14
C GLU A 402 10.48 8.65 1.93
N HIS A 403 10.51 8.68 3.28
CA HIS A 403 9.33 9.09 4.06
C HIS A 403 9.69 9.99 5.25
N MET A 404 10.43 11.07 4.96
CA MET A 404 10.63 12.20 5.89
C MET A 404 9.62 13.34 5.63
N VAL A 405 8.37 13.01 5.30
CA VAL A 405 7.28 13.99 5.26
C VAL A 405 6.03 13.41 5.95
N GLN A 406 5.87 13.86 7.20
CA GLN A 406 4.64 13.89 8.01
C GLN A 406 4.12 12.57 8.61
N HIS A 407 4.30 12.49 9.93
CA HIS A 407 3.44 11.86 10.94
C HIS A 407 2.47 10.76 10.45
N ILE A 408 2.92 9.50 10.38
CA ILE A 408 2.19 8.27 10.73
C ILE A 408 3.26 7.16 10.91
N ASN A 409 3.29 6.56 12.11
CA ASN A 409 4.03 5.35 12.53
C ASN A 409 5.32 4.95 11.79
N ILE A 410 6.40 5.65 12.13
CA ILE A 410 7.79 5.35 11.76
C ILE A 410 8.21 3.91 12.16
N LEU A 411 7.67 3.38 13.27
CA LEU A 411 8.07 2.08 13.83
C LEU A 411 7.63 0.87 13.00
N ASP A 412 6.45 0.93 12.36
CA ASP A 412 5.89 -0.22 11.62
C ASP A 412 6.56 -0.41 10.26
N ALA A 413 6.93 0.70 9.59
CA ALA A 413 7.70 0.67 8.34
C ALA A 413 9.13 0.15 8.57
N MET A 414 9.77 0.58 9.65
CA MET A 414 11.11 0.14 10.05
C MET A 414 11.13 -1.34 10.46
N ALA A 415 10.12 -1.81 11.20
CA ALA A 415 10.00 -3.23 11.55
C ALA A 415 9.85 -4.12 10.31
N ASN A 416 9.00 -3.72 9.37
CA ASN A 416 8.74 -4.47 8.13
C ASN A 416 9.98 -4.52 7.21
N ALA A 417 10.81 -3.47 7.22
CA ALA A 417 12.07 -3.43 6.49
C ALA A 417 13.09 -4.46 7.00
N VAL A 418 13.22 -4.58 8.32
CA VAL A 418 14.11 -5.54 8.99
C VAL A 418 13.59 -6.97 8.83
N GLU A 419 12.27 -7.16 8.91
CA GLU A 419 11.63 -8.48 8.79
C GLU A 419 11.84 -9.13 7.41
N ASN A 420 11.79 -8.34 6.36
CA ASN A 420 11.94 -8.81 4.98
C ASN A 420 13.38 -8.74 4.45
N ALA A 421 14.31 -8.19 5.24
CA ALA A 421 15.72 -8.14 4.86
C ALA A 421 16.38 -9.52 4.95
N ALA A 422 17.19 -9.85 3.95
CA ALA A 422 18.10 -11.00 3.97
C ALA A 422 19.39 -10.68 4.73
N ILE A 423 19.89 -9.44 4.61
CA ILE A 423 21.07 -8.92 5.31
C ILE A 423 20.78 -7.49 5.74
N VAL A 424 21.20 -7.11 6.95
CA VAL A 424 21.11 -5.72 7.45
C VAL A 424 22.52 -5.13 7.57
N LEU A 425 22.80 -4.07 6.82
CA LEU A 425 24.03 -3.28 6.95
C LEU A 425 23.80 -2.21 8.03
N ILE A 426 24.59 -2.24 9.10
CA ILE A 426 24.49 -1.29 10.22
C ILE A 426 25.65 -0.30 10.11
N LEU A 427 25.36 0.94 9.73
CA LEU A 427 26.33 2.03 9.65
C LEU A 427 26.44 2.70 11.00
N PHE A 428 27.45 2.34 11.77
CA PHE A 428 27.59 2.81 13.14
C PHE A 428 28.55 4.01 13.27
N SER A 429 28.08 4.98 14.02
CA SER A 429 28.69 6.25 14.39
C SER A 429 28.19 6.65 15.79
N LYS A 430 28.71 7.74 16.35
CA LYS A 430 28.19 8.34 17.58
C LYS A 430 26.73 8.75 17.40
N SER A 431 26.38 9.35 16.27
CA SER A 431 24.99 9.73 15.95
C SER A 431 24.06 8.55 15.71
N TYR A 432 24.59 7.39 15.32
CA TYR A 432 23.82 6.15 15.28
C TYR A 432 23.55 5.61 16.69
N GLN A 433 24.57 5.61 17.55
CA GLN A 433 24.42 5.14 18.94
C GLN A 433 23.45 6.02 19.77
N ASP A 434 23.32 7.29 19.42
CA ASP A 434 22.48 8.26 20.13
C ASP A 434 21.04 8.37 19.54
N SER A 435 20.71 7.63 18.48
CA SER A 435 19.40 7.67 17.84
C SER A 435 18.48 6.54 18.32
N ASP A 436 17.31 6.89 18.87
CA ASP A 436 16.30 5.92 19.34
C ASP A 436 15.74 5.06 18.20
N ASN A 437 15.54 5.65 17.02
CA ASN A 437 15.09 4.94 15.82
C ASN A 437 16.11 3.89 15.38
N ALA A 438 17.39 4.28 15.27
CA ALA A 438 18.48 3.37 14.92
C ALA A 438 18.62 2.23 15.95
N ARG A 439 18.41 2.56 17.23
CA ARG A 439 18.41 1.56 18.31
C ARG A 439 17.29 0.54 18.12
N SER A 440 16.07 0.97 17.79
CA SER A 440 14.96 0.05 17.55
C SER A 440 15.23 -0.89 16.37
N GLU A 441 15.82 -0.42 15.27
CA GLU A 441 16.19 -1.27 14.12
C GLU A 441 17.25 -2.31 14.49
N ALA A 442 18.30 -1.89 15.18
CA ALA A 442 19.38 -2.76 15.59
C ALA A 442 18.89 -3.82 16.60
N GLU A 443 18.05 -3.43 17.56
CA GLU A 443 17.43 -4.35 18.51
C GLU A 443 16.50 -5.34 17.80
N ARG A 444 15.68 -4.89 16.83
CA ARG A 444 14.80 -5.75 16.04
C ARG A 444 15.58 -6.74 15.16
N THR A 445 16.65 -6.27 14.52
CA THR A 445 17.57 -7.10 13.72
C THR A 445 18.14 -8.24 14.57
N ARG A 446 18.55 -7.92 15.80
CA ARG A 446 19.05 -8.91 16.76
C ARG A 446 17.96 -9.88 17.22
N GLN A 447 16.75 -9.39 17.53
CA GLN A 447 15.62 -10.23 17.96
C GLN A 447 15.23 -11.26 16.90
N LEU A 448 15.25 -10.86 15.62
CA LEU A 448 14.89 -11.71 14.49
C LEU A 448 16.06 -12.58 13.99
N ASN A 449 17.20 -12.57 14.67
CA ASN A 449 18.43 -13.28 14.29
C ASN A 449 18.85 -13.03 12.83
N LYS A 450 18.65 -11.81 12.33
CA LYS A 450 18.99 -11.45 10.95
C LYS A 450 20.51 -11.29 10.80
N PRO A 451 21.11 -11.76 9.69
CA PRO A 451 22.52 -11.52 9.40
C PRO A 451 22.81 -10.02 9.33
N ALA A 452 23.71 -9.52 10.20
CA ALA A 452 24.09 -8.12 10.25
C ALA A 452 25.57 -7.92 9.90
N ILE A 453 25.86 -6.94 9.05
CA ILE A 453 27.23 -6.50 8.74
C ILE A 453 27.43 -5.10 9.31
N PHE A 454 28.40 -4.95 10.22
CA PHE A 454 28.68 -3.67 10.86
C PHE A 454 29.70 -2.85 10.05
N LEU A 455 29.33 -1.62 9.72
CA LEU A 455 30.14 -0.67 8.95
C LEU A 455 30.47 0.55 9.82
N ARG A 456 31.75 0.77 10.14
CA ARG A 456 32.17 1.97 10.86
C ARG A 456 32.20 3.14 9.89
N VAL A 457 31.42 4.18 10.13
CA VAL A 457 31.41 5.37 9.27
C VAL A 457 32.01 6.61 9.94
N GLU A 458 32.23 6.57 11.26
CA GLU A 458 32.88 7.65 12.00
C GLU A 458 34.33 7.30 12.41
N PRO A 459 35.32 8.19 12.16
CA PRO A 459 36.72 7.92 12.49
C PRO A 459 36.93 7.70 13.99
N LYS A 460 37.65 6.62 14.34
CA LYS A 460 38.04 6.27 15.73
C LYS A 460 36.86 6.06 16.69
N PHE A 461 35.62 6.01 16.18
CA PHE A 461 34.47 5.69 17.01
C PHE A 461 34.53 4.23 17.48
N VAL A 462 34.21 4.03 18.76
CA VAL A 462 34.12 2.71 19.41
C VAL A 462 32.74 2.62 20.05
N ALA A 463 31.93 1.68 19.55
CA ALA A 463 30.61 1.44 20.09
C ALA A 463 30.68 1.03 21.57
N SER A 464 29.76 1.56 22.36
CA SER A 464 29.64 1.28 23.79
C SER A 464 28.16 1.08 24.18
N GLY A 465 27.90 0.70 25.43
CA GLY A 465 26.52 0.50 25.90
C GLY A 465 25.75 -0.51 25.05
N TRP A 466 24.52 -0.15 24.68
CA TRP A 466 23.61 -1.02 23.93
C TRP A 466 24.20 -1.48 22.58
N LEU A 467 24.84 -0.58 21.84
CA LEU A 467 25.40 -0.88 20.53
C LEU A 467 26.62 -1.80 20.64
N GLY A 468 27.46 -1.58 21.66
CA GLY A 468 28.56 -2.49 21.98
C GLY A 468 28.08 -3.89 22.34
N PHE A 469 26.95 -4.03 23.04
CA PHE A 469 26.32 -5.31 23.33
C PHE A 469 25.78 -6.02 22.08
N ILE A 470 25.16 -5.28 21.15
CA ILE A 470 24.65 -5.84 19.88
C ILE A 470 25.82 -6.28 18.98
N MET A 471 26.88 -5.49 18.89
CA MET A 471 28.06 -5.82 18.09
C MET A 471 28.85 -7.01 18.67
N GLY A 472 28.97 -7.12 19.99
CA GLY A 472 29.72 -8.18 20.65
C GLY A 472 31.17 -8.28 20.14
N ALA A 473 31.61 -9.51 19.79
CA ALA A 473 32.92 -9.77 19.19
C ALA A 473 32.91 -9.75 17.64
N THR A 474 31.83 -9.26 17.04
CA THR A 474 31.63 -9.28 15.58
C THR A 474 32.61 -8.33 14.90
N ARG A 475 33.14 -8.75 13.75
CA ARG A 475 34.04 -7.93 12.93
C ARG A 475 33.23 -6.83 12.22
N TYR A 476 33.88 -5.69 12.00
CA TYR A 476 33.32 -4.58 11.22
C TYR A 476 34.25 -4.20 10.07
N ILE A 477 33.67 -3.58 9.05
CA ILE A 477 34.38 -2.98 7.91
C ILE A 477 34.45 -1.47 8.15
N ASP A 478 35.58 -0.84 7.83
CA ASP A 478 35.84 0.55 8.18
C ASP A 478 35.71 1.49 6.98
N PHE A 479 34.58 2.19 6.90
CA PHE A 479 34.25 3.22 5.91
C PHE A 479 34.47 4.65 6.42
N SER A 480 35.13 4.83 7.57
CA SER A 480 35.38 6.15 8.17
C SER A 480 36.37 7.05 7.42
N GLY A 481 36.81 6.65 6.22
CA GLY A 481 37.83 7.36 5.44
C GLY A 481 39.28 7.05 5.85
N LYS A 482 39.50 6.08 6.75
CA LYS A 482 40.84 5.61 7.11
C LYS A 482 41.55 4.85 5.97
N TYR A 483 40.78 4.17 5.12
CA TYR A 483 41.25 3.37 3.99
C TYR A 483 40.54 3.82 2.71
N PRO A 484 41.09 3.51 1.51
CA PRO A 484 40.41 3.74 0.25
C PRO A 484 39.02 3.09 0.23
N PHE A 485 38.04 3.79 -0.33
CA PHE A 485 36.65 3.34 -0.34
C PHE A 485 36.50 2.05 -1.11
N GLU A 486 37.15 1.95 -2.26
CA GLU A 486 37.06 0.86 -3.22
C GLU A 486 37.57 -0.47 -2.61
N GLU A 487 38.67 -0.42 -1.85
CA GLU A 487 39.21 -1.59 -1.14
C GLU A 487 38.22 -2.13 -0.10
N LYS A 488 37.59 -1.23 0.66
CA LYS A 488 36.63 -1.59 1.72
C LYS A 488 35.27 -2.00 1.14
N PHE A 489 34.93 -1.48 -0.03
CA PHE A 489 33.77 -1.87 -0.79
C PHE A 489 33.89 -3.30 -1.33
N GLU A 490 35.05 -3.68 -1.87
CA GLU A 490 35.32 -5.07 -2.27
C GLU A 490 35.25 -6.05 -1.08
N GLU A 491 35.77 -5.64 0.09
CA GLU A 491 35.63 -6.39 1.35
C GLU A 491 34.15 -6.58 1.75
N LEU A 492 33.31 -5.56 1.53
CA LEU A 492 31.88 -5.61 1.78
C LEU A 492 31.16 -6.58 0.82
N CYS A 493 31.38 -6.47 -0.49
CA CYS A 493 30.78 -7.37 -1.48
C CYS A 493 31.17 -8.83 -1.21
N THR A 494 32.44 -9.09 -0.89
CA THR A 494 32.92 -10.42 -0.50
C THR A 494 32.19 -10.94 0.74
N THR A 495 31.99 -10.09 1.74
CA THR A 495 31.27 -10.46 2.98
C THR A 495 29.81 -10.79 2.70
N ILE A 496 29.13 -9.98 1.87
CA ILE A 496 27.76 -10.22 1.44
C ILE A 496 27.63 -11.56 0.70
N HIS A 497 28.53 -11.84 -0.26
CA HIS A 497 28.52 -13.10 -1.01
C HIS A 497 28.81 -14.33 -0.15
N ASN A 498 29.67 -14.21 0.87
CA ASN A 498 29.94 -15.32 1.80
C ASN A 498 28.73 -15.64 2.67
N ILE A 499 28.01 -14.61 3.12
CA ILE A 499 26.74 -14.77 3.84
C ILE A 499 25.68 -15.38 2.91
N SER A 500 25.63 -14.96 1.64
CA SER A 500 24.65 -15.46 0.68
C SER A 500 24.86 -16.90 0.24
N ARG A 501 26.09 -17.41 0.27
CA ARG A 501 26.44 -18.80 -0.07
C ARG A 501 26.38 -19.77 1.12
N GLY A 502 25.85 -19.35 2.27
CA GLY A 502 25.76 -20.18 3.48
C GLY A 502 27.11 -20.59 4.09
N SER A 503 28.22 -20.01 3.64
CA SER A 503 29.56 -20.42 4.02
C SER A 503 30.18 -19.43 5.00
N ILE A 504 29.85 -19.58 6.29
CA ILE A 504 30.72 -19.08 7.36
C ILE A 504 30.94 -20.20 8.39
N ILE A 505 32.02 -20.96 8.19
CA ILE A 505 32.77 -21.56 9.29
C ILE A 505 33.68 -20.46 9.84
N VAL A 506 33.36 -19.96 11.04
CA VAL A 506 34.31 -19.14 11.81
C VAL A 506 35.45 -20.05 12.27
N LYS A 507 36.54 -20.14 11.50
CA LYS A 507 37.78 -20.72 12.02
C LYS A 507 38.38 -19.76 13.05
N PRO A 508 38.55 -20.16 14.32
CA PRO A 508 39.23 -19.31 15.29
C PRO A 508 40.67 -19.08 14.83
N LYS A 509 41.09 -17.81 14.75
CA LYS A 509 42.51 -17.48 14.56
C LYS A 509 43.26 -18.01 15.77
N LYS A 510 44.16 -18.98 15.55
CA LYS A 510 45.14 -19.40 16.57
C LYS A 510 45.83 -18.15 17.12
N PRO A 511 45.91 -17.98 18.45
CA PRO A 511 46.57 -16.83 19.03
C PRO A 511 48.02 -16.80 18.56
N LYS A 512 48.46 -15.65 18.04
CA LYS A 512 49.89 -15.40 17.83
C LYS A 512 50.59 -15.66 19.16
N LYS A 513 51.59 -16.54 19.14
CA LYS A 513 52.51 -16.75 20.26
C LYS A 513 53.14 -15.39 20.59
N ASN A 514 52.59 -14.69 21.58
CA ASN A 514 53.34 -13.68 22.29
C ASN A 514 54.18 -14.40 23.33
N THR A 515 55.48 -14.31 23.10
CA THR A 515 56.56 -14.67 23.99
C THR A 515 56.27 -14.13 25.40
N ARG A 516 56.47 -15.01 26.37
CA ARG A 516 56.24 -14.84 27.81
C ARG A 516 56.77 -13.50 28.34
N ILE A 517 55.94 -12.79 29.10
CA ILE A 517 56.40 -12.12 30.34
C ILE A 517 55.44 -12.53 31.46
N CYS A 518 56.03 -13.08 32.50
CA CYS A 518 55.41 -13.66 33.66
C CYS A 518 55.03 -12.56 34.66
N MET A 519 53.77 -12.50 35.09
CA MET A 519 53.43 -12.00 36.43
C MET A 519 52.45 -12.96 37.08
N ARG A 520 52.93 -13.63 38.12
CA ARG A 520 52.19 -14.50 39.04
C ARG A 520 51.07 -13.71 39.71
N PHE A 521 49.85 -14.24 39.70
CA PHE A 521 48.92 -14.05 40.80
C PHE A 521 48.31 -15.39 41.22
N ASN A 522 48.41 -15.62 42.52
CA ASN A 522 48.22 -16.88 43.22
C ASN A 522 46.76 -16.98 43.68
N VAL A 523 46.06 -18.04 43.31
CA VAL A 523 44.69 -18.31 43.79
C VAL A 523 44.76 -18.82 45.21
N LYS A 524 44.23 -18.06 46.18
CA LYS A 524 43.70 -18.58 47.46
C LYS A 524 42.95 -17.50 48.25
N LYS A 525 41.74 -17.87 48.72
CA LYS A 525 40.91 -17.22 49.76
C LYS A 525 40.15 -15.95 49.30
N TRP A 526 38.89 -15.64 49.66
CA TRP A 526 37.98 -16.13 50.70
C TRP A 526 36.53 -15.61 50.48
N ARG A 527 35.55 -16.45 50.87
CA ARG A 527 34.23 -16.23 51.53
C ARG A 527 33.42 -14.91 51.43
N PHE A 528 32.13 -15.12 51.13
CA PHE A 528 30.95 -14.35 51.56
C PHE A 528 30.94 -13.96 53.05
N LYS A 529 30.63 -12.69 53.38
CA LYS A 529 29.49 -12.21 54.22
C LYS A 529 29.65 -10.75 54.70
N LYS A 530 28.58 -9.95 54.51
CA LYS A 530 27.87 -9.13 55.52
C LYS A 530 28.62 -7.94 56.17
N TYR A 531 28.22 -6.70 55.88
CA TYR A 531 27.33 -5.87 56.72
C TYR A 531 27.27 -4.41 56.26
N TRP A 532 26.06 -3.87 56.29
CA TRP A 532 25.66 -2.47 56.25
C TRP A 532 26.08 -1.70 57.52
N VAL A 533 25.87 -0.36 57.51
CA VAL A 533 25.82 0.62 58.63
C VAL A 533 27.16 1.39 58.81
N GLN A 534 27.28 2.73 58.73
CA GLN A 534 26.36 3.86 58.95
C GLN A 534 27.00 5.23 58.60
N LEU A 535 26.17 6.29 58.69
CA LEU A 535 26.42 7.76 58.63
C LEU A 535 26.67 8.32 57.22
N LYS A 536 25.76 9.07 56.57
CA LYS A 536 24.84 10.13 57.05
C LYS A 536 25.51 11.14 57.99
N ASN A 537 25.89 12.28 57.41
CA ASN A 537 25.95 13.65 57.95
C ASN A 537 26.86 14.46 56.99
N LEU A 538 26.53 15.64 56.47
CA LEU A 538 25.54 16.63 56.84
C LEU A 538 25.41 17.66 55.68
N LEU A 539 24.18 18.13 55.47
CA LEU A 539 23.67 19.21 54.60
C LEU A 539 23.16 18.82 53.21
#